data_AF-A0AAN6E734-F1
#
_entry.id   AF-A0AAN6E734-F1
#
_cell.length_a   1.000
_cell.length_b   1.000
_cell.length_c   1.000
_cell.angle_alpha   90.00
_cell.angle_beta   90.00
_cell.angle_gamma   90.00
#
_symmetry.space_group_name_H-M   'P 1'
#
loop_
_entity.id
_entity.type
_entity.pdbx_description
1 polymer ?
#
loop_
_entity_poly.entity_id
_entity_poly.type
_entity_poly.pdbx_seq_one_letter_code
_entity_poly.pdbx_strand_id
1 'polypeptide(L)'
;MVSFNLAFLFHIVIEVPACLNFFLAPSGQLGTYTPHAHAVIRQYAVLILTSVLVAFVFLRQPPDETSAKVAAALAIYHIAPSIRSMSRLRRQAQSREAIVFSQASLYLIVHGICFAALTHHFWTAIQP
;
A
#
# COMPACT_ATOMS: atom_id res chain seq x y z
N MET A 1 0.93 26.56 -11.92
CA MET A 1 1.46 25.24 -12.30
C MET A 1 0.94 24.26 -11.26
N VAL A 2 0.12 23.27 -11.66
CA VAL A 2 -0.49 22.33 -10.69
C VAL A 2 0.59 21.34 -10.26
N SER A 3 1.03 21.44 -9.01
CA SER A 3 1.99 20.50 -8.40
C SER A 3 1.30 19.16 -8.13
N PHE A 4 2.03 18.05 -8.31
CA PHE A 4 1.52 16.73 -7.97
C PHE A 4 1.52 16.53 -6.45
N ASN A 5 0.44 15.96 -5.93
CA ASN A 5 0.39 15.54 -4.54
C ASN A 5 1.22 14.25 -4.35
N LEU A 6 2.36 14.39 -3.68
CA LEU A 6 3.33 13.31 -3.50
C LEU A 6 2.77 12.13 -2.69
N ALA A 7 1.86 12.37 -1.74
CA ALA A 7 1.29 11.31 -0.92
C ALA A 7 0.43 10.35 -1.76
N PHE A 8 -0.47 10.90 -2.57
CA PHE A 8 -1.29 10.11 -3.49
C PHE A 8 -0.44 9.50 -4.63
N LEU A 9 0.58 10.21 -5.11
CA LEU A 9 1.51 9.69 -6.11
C LEU A 9 2.25 8.44 -5.60
N PHE A 10 2.76 8.46 -4.36
CA PHE A 10 3.42 7.29 -3.78
C PHE A 10 2.46 6.12 -3.64
N HIS A 11 1.23 6.35 -3.17
CA HIS A 11 0.20 5.30 -3.12
C HIS A 11 -0.02 4.68 -4.50
N ILE A 12 -0.21 5.49 -5.55
CA ILE A 12 -0.41 5.01 -6.92
C ILE A 12 0.79 4.16 -7.40
N VAL A 13 2.00 4.68 -7.30
CA VAL A 13 3.20 4.02 -7.84
C VAL A 13 3.49 2.69 -7.13
N ILE A 14 3.20 2.59 -5.84
CA ILE A 14 3.43 1.37 -5.04
C ILE A 14 2.31 0.36 -5.23
N GLU A 15 1.05 0.80 -5.26
CA GLU A 15 -0.09 -0.10 -5.25
C GLU A 15 -0.50 -0.60 -6.65
N VAL A 16 -0.13 0.10 -7.75
CA VAL A 16 -0.37 -0.40 -9.12
C VAL A 16 0.36 -1.73 -9.39
N PRO A 17 1.68 -1.86 -9.16
CA PRO A 17 2.34 -3.15 -9.28
C PRO A 17 1.77 -4.20 -8.32
N ALA A 18 1.37 -3.80 -7.11
CA ALA A 18 0.82 -4.71 -6.11
C ALA A 18 -0.52 -5.31 -6.57
N CYS A 19 -1.46 -4.48 -7.06
CA CYS A 19 -2.75 -4.96 -7.52
C CYS A 19 -2.61 -5.87 -8.74
N LEU A 20 -1.73 -5.54 -9.69
CA LEU A 20 -1.44 -6.41 -10.85
C LEU A 20 -0.86 -7.76 -10.41
N ASN A 21 0.10 -7.74 -9.48
CA ASN A 21 0.72 -8.96 -8.97
C ASN A 21 -0.29 -9.84 -8.21
N PHE A 22 -1.15 -9.25 -7.37
CA PHE A 22 -2.18 -10.00 -6.64
C PHE A 22 -3.23 -10.59 -7.59
N PHE A 23 -3.58 -9.87 -8.66
CA PHE A 23 -4.58 -10.33 -9.62
C PHE A 23 -4.05 -11.45 -10.53
N LEU A 24 -2.86 -11.25 -11.11
CA LEU A 24 -2.26 -12.14 -12.11
C LEU A 24 -1.53 -13.33 -11.48
N ALA A 25 -0.88 -13.13 -10.33
CA ALA A 25 -0.05 -14.13 -9.65
C ALA A 25 -0.45 -14.35 -8.17
N PRO A 26 -1.71 -14.73 -7.88
CA PRO A 26 -2.22 -14.84 -6.51
C PRO A 26 -1.49 -15.91 -5.68
N SER A 27 -0.91 -16.93 -6.31
CA SER A 27 -0.16 -17.97 -5.62
C SER A 27 1.08 -17.44 -4.90
N GLY A 28 1.68 -16.35 -5.37
CA GLY A 28 2.80 -15.70 -4.68
C GLY A 28 2.40 -15.06 -3.33
N GLN A 29 1.10 -14.96 -3.04
CA GLN A 29 0.58 -14.47 -1.77
C GLN A 29 0.26 -15.60 -0.78
N LEU A 30 0.35 -16.86 -1.19
CA LEU A 30 -0.01 -18.02 -0.40
C LEU A 30 1.19 -18.93 -0.16
N GLY A 31 1.24 -19.57 1.00
CA GLY A 31 2.23 -20.62 1.27
C GLY A 31 1.91 -21.95 0.57
N THR A 32 0.64 -22.16 0.20
CA THR A 32 0.13 -23.38 -0.44
C THR A 32 -0.91 -23.00 -1.48
N TYR A 33 -0.95 -23.70 -2.61
CA TYR A 33 -1.99 -23.49 -3.62
C TYR A 33 -3.38 -23.75 -3.02
N THR A 34 -4.29 -22.77 -3.12
CA THR A 34 -5.66 -22.91 -2.59
C THR A 34 -6.63 -22.10 -3.47
N PRO A 35 -7.49 -22.75 -4.29
CA PRO A 35 -8.36 -22.07 -5.25
C PRO A 35 -9.31 -21.03 -4.64
N HIS A 36 -9.90 -21.33 -3.49
CA HIS A 36 -10.80 -20.40 -2.80
C HIS A 36 -10.08 -19.14 -2.32
N ALA A 37 -8.84 -19.29 -1.84
CA ALA A 37 -8.01 -18.16 -1.43
C ALA A 37 -7.59 -17.31 -2.64
N HIS A 38 -7.37 -17.91 -3.82
CA HIS A 38 -7.09 -17.15 -5.05
C HIS A 38 -8.23 -16.21 -5.44
N ALA A 39 -9.49 -16.64 -5.30
CA ALA A 39 -10.64 -15.78 -5.58
C ALA A 39 -10.65 -14.56 -4.65
N VAL A 40 -10.42 -14.77 -3.35
CA VAL A 40 -10.34 -13.69 -2.35
C VAL A 40 -9.16 -12.75 -2.64
N ILE A 41 -7.99 -13.27 -3.00
CA ILE A 41 -6.82 -12.45 -3.36
C ILE A 41 -7.09 -11.59 -4.59
N ARG A 42 -7.77 -12.13 -5.61
CA ARG A 42 -8.15 -11.34 -6.79
C ARG A 42 -9.18 -10.27 -6.47
N GLN A 43 -10.15 -10.56 -5.61
CA GLN A 43 -11.09 -9.56 -5.12
C GLN A 43 -10.36 -8.46 -4.34
N TYR A 44 -9.39 -8.83 -3.49
CA TYR A 44 -8.54 -7.87 -2.80
C TYR A 44 -7.71 -7.04 -3.78
N ALA A 45 -7.18 -7.63 -4.86
CA ALA A 45 -6.49 -6.89 -5.91
C ALA A 45 -7.38 -5.81 -6.57
N VAL A 46 -8.66 -6.11 -6.81
CA VAL A 46 -9.62 -5.13 -7.33
C VAL A 46 -9.86 -4.01 -6.32
N LEU A 47 -9.91 -4.32 -5.02
CA LEU A 47 -10.04 -3.30 -3.98
C LEU A 47 -8.82 -2.36 -3.94
N ILE A 48 -7.61 -2.90 -4.11
CA ILE A 48 -6.38 -2.08 -4.24
C ILE A 48 -6.44 -1.21 -5.50
N LEU A 49 -6.91 -1.76 -6.63
CA LEU A 49 -7.08 -0.96 -7.84
C LEU A 49 -8.08 0.19 -7.61
N THR A 50 -9.16 -0.05 -6.90
CA THR A 50 -10.12 1.00 -6.53
C THR A 50 -9.47 2.09 -5.68
N SER A 51 -8.62 1.75 -4.70
CA SER A 51 -7.90 2.74 -3.90
C SER A 51 -6.92 3.57 -4.72
N VAL A 52 -6.26 2.95 -5.71
CA VAL A 52 -5.43 3.64 -6.71
C VAL A 52 -6.25 4.64 -7.53
N LEU A 53 -7.43 4.24 -8.04
CA LEU A 53 -8.29 5.13 -8.81
C LEU A 53 -8.78 6.33 -7.97
N VAL A 54 -9.11 6.09 -6.70
CA VAL A 54 -9.43 7.17 -5.74
C VAL A 54 -8.22 8.09 -5.56
N ALA A 55 -7.01 7.56 -5.37
CA ALA A 55 -5.80 8.38 -5.24
C ALA A 55 -5.52 9.21 -6.52
N PHE A 56 -5.80 8.69 -7.70
CA PHE A 56 -5.67 9.44 -8.96
C PHE A 56 -6.56 10.70 -8.99
N VAL A 57 -7.76 10.65 -8.41
CA VAL A 57 -8.66 11.82 -8.33
C VAL A 57 -8.00 12.97 -7.56
N PHE A 58 -7.25 12.67 -6.50
CA PHE A 58 -6.59 13.67 -5.65
C PHE A 58 -5.16 14.02 -6.06
N LEU A 59 -4.60 13.34 -7.07
CA LEU A 59 -3.20 13.53 -7.50
C LEU A 59 -2.87 14.98 -7.91
N ARG A 60 -3.84 15.68 -8.49
CA ARG A 60 -3.70 17.08 -8.96
C ARG A 60 -4.65 18.04 -8.25
N GLN A 61 -5.36 17.60 -7.22
CA GLN A 61 -6.26 18.47 -6.48
C GLN A 61 -5.48 19.25 -5.41
N PRO A 62 -5.83 20.52 -5.19
CA PRO A 62 -5.33 21.26 -4.03
C PRO A 62 -5.73 20.53 -2.75
N PRO A 63 -4.90 20.58 -1.69
CA PRO A 63 -5.26 20.02 -0.39
C PRO A 63 -6.56 20.63 0.14
N ASP A 64 -7.50 19.77 0.49
CA ASP A 64 -8.78 20.10 1.10
C ASP A 64 -9.16 19.07 2.17
N GLU A 65 -10.23 19.34 2.91
CA GLU A 65 -10.72 18.46 3.98
C GLU A 65 -11.06 17.04 3.46
N THR A 66 -11.58 16.95 2.23
CA THR A 66 -11.92 15.66 1.59
C THR A 66 -10.66 14.82 1.35
N SER A 67 -9.65 15.42 0.71
CA SER A 67 -8.37 14.78 0.44
C SER A 67 -7.67 14.38 1.73
N ALA A 68 -7.82 15.15 2.82
CA ALA A 68 -7.28 14.79 4.11
C ALA A 68 -7.91 13.51 4.66
N LYS A 69 -9.26 13.43 4.68
CA LYS A 69 -9.99 12.24 5.14
C LYS A 69 -9.65 11.00 4.32
N VAL A 70 -9.54 11.16 2.99
CA VAL A 70 -9.14 10.06 2.10
C VAL A 70 -7.69 9.65 2.37
N ALA A 71 -6.78 10.59 2.55
CA ALA A 71 -5.38 10.27 2.87
C ALA A 71 -5.27 9.52 4.20
N ALA A 72 -6.03 9.88 5.23
CA ALA A 72 -6.07 9.14 6.49
C ALA A 72 -6.58 7.71 6.32
N ALA A 73 -7.65 7.50 5.54
CA ALA A 73 -8.17 6.16 5.25
C ALA A 73 -7.14 5.29 4.50
N LEU A 74 -6.46 5.86 3.50
CA LEU A 74 -5.40 5.18 2.76
C LEU A 74 -4.15 4.93 3.63
N ALA A 75 -3.84 5.82 4.57
CA ALA A 75 -2.76 5.60 5.53
C ALA A 75 -3.05 4.36 6.39
N ILE A 76 -4.26 4.24 6.94
CA ILE A 76 -4.67 3.07 7.74
C ILE A 76 -4.53 1.77 6.95
N TYR A 77 -4.89 1.77 5.66
CA TYR A 77 -4.70 0.60 4.79
C TYR A 77 -3.25 0.08 4.81
N HIS A 78 -2.24 0.96 4.80
CA HIS A 78 -0.83 0.56 4.77
C HIS A 78 -0.33 -0.11 6.06
N ILE A 79 -1.09 -0.07 7.15
CA ILE A 79 -0.76 -0.79 8.39
C ILE A 79 -0.80 -2.31 8.16
N ALA A 80 -1.83 -2.82 7.48
CA ALA A 80 -2.00 -4.28 7.31
C ALA A 80 -0.89 -4.92 6.46
N PRO A 81 -0.51 -4.38 5.28
CA PRO A 81 0.65 -4.85 4.52
C PRO A 81 1.97 -4.71 5.29
N SER A 82 2.11 -3.69 6.13
CA SER A 82 3.29 -3.51 7.00
C SER A 82 3.38 -4.61 8.05
N ILE A 83 2.27 -4.94 8.73
CA ILE A 83 2.22 -6.06 9.68
C ILE A 83 2.53 -7.39 8.98
N ARG A 84 1.97 -7.62 7.78
CA ARG A 84 2.25 -8.82 6.97
C ARG A 84 3.72 -8.92 6.59
N SER A 85 4.36 -7.81 6.25
CA SER A 85 5.79 -7.78 5.91
C SER A 85 6.66 -7.99 7.14
N MET A 86 6.31 -7.38 8.26
CA MET A 86 6.97 -7.57 9.56
C MET A 86 6.90 -9.03 10.03
N SER A 87 5.75 -9.69 9.91
CA SER A 87 5.61 -11.10 10.31
C SER A 87 6.48 -12.03 9.45
N ARG A 88 6.60 -11.76 8.15
CA ARG A 88 7.52 -12.46 7.25
C ARG A 88 8.98 -12.25 7.66
N LEU A 89 9.39 -11.01 7.92
CA LEU A 89 10.76 -10.70 8.36
C LEU A 89 11.11 -11.40 9.68
N ARG A 90 10.18 -11.44 10.64
CA ARG A 90 10.37 -12.18 11.90
C ARG A 90 10.62 -13.67 11.67
N ARG A 91 9.87 -14.29 10.74
CA ARG A 91 10.10 -15.70 10.37
C ARG A 91 11.45 -15.90 9.68
N GLN A 92 11.85 -15.00 8.79
CA GLN A 92 13.16 -15.05 8.11
C GLN A 92 14.33 -14.88 9.09
N ALA A 93 14.19 -14.00 10.08
CA ALA A 93 15.18 -13.83 11.14
C ALA A 93 15.35 -15.11 11.96
N GLN A 94 14.24 -15.79 12.27
CA GLN A 94 14.26 -17.09 12.96
C GLN A 94 14.92 -18.19 12.13
N SER A 95 14.73 -18.20 10.80
CA SER A 95 15.37 -19.16 9.89
C SER A 95 16.78 -18.80 9.45
N ARG A 96 17.37 -17.70 9.97
CA ARG A 96 18.71 -17.18 9.61
C ARG A 96 18.84 -16.83 8.11
N GLU A 97 17.75 -16.48 7.46
CA GLU A 97 17.74 -15.98 6.08
C GLU A 97 18.16 -14.51 6.01
N ALA A 98 18.60 -14.05 4.83
CA ALA A 98 18.96 -12.65 4.61
C ALA A 98 17.74 -11.72 4.74
N ILE A 99 17.79 -10.80 5.70
CA ILE A 99 16.67 -9.90 6.06
C ILE A 99 16.66 -8.63 5.21
N VAL A 100 17.84 -8.01 5.00
CA VAL A 100 17.97 -6.65 4.42
C VAL A 100 17.58 -6.61 2.93
N PHE A 101 17.91 -7.65 2.17
CA PHE A 101 17.63 -7.75 0.73
C PHE A 101 16.42 -8.65 0.40
N SER A 102 15.48 -8.80 1.35
CA SER A 102 14.29 -9.60 1.14
C SER A 102 13.15 -8.79 0.50
N GLN A 103 12.23 -9.46 -0.18
CA GLN A 103 10.99 -8.81 -0.63
C GLN A 103 10.18 -8.26 0.56
N ALA A 104 10.27 -8.90 1.73
CA ALA A 104 9.55 -8.46 2.91
C ALA A 104 10.11 -7.14 3.47
N SER A 105 11.42 -6.91 3.41
CA SER A 105 12.01 -5.62 3.83
C SER A 105 11.60 -4.50 2.88
N LEU A 106 11.64 -4.75 1.56
CA LEU A 106 11.17 -3.81 0.56
C LEU A 106 9.71 -3.41 0.80
N TYR A 107 8.81 -4.38 0.98
CA TYR A 107 7.39 -4.11 1.22
C TYR A 107 7.16 -3.33 2.51
N LEU A 108 7.88 -3.64 3.59
CA LEU A 108 7.79 -2.88 4.82
C LEU A 108 8.23 -1.42 4.63
N ILE A 109 9.32 -1.17 3.90
CA ILE A 109 9.83 0.18 3.63
C ILE A 109 8.83 0.98 2.79
N VAL A 110 8.37 0.44 1.66
CA VAL A 110 7.48 1.18 0.76
C VAL A 110 6.13 1.49 1.41
N HIS A 111 5.54 0.54 2.16
CA HIS A 111 4.30 0.80 2.88
C HIS A 111 4.51 1.77 4.06
N GLY A 112 5.70 1.76 4.71
CA GLY A 112 6.07 2.76 5.70
C GLY A 112 6.18 4.17 5.12
N ILE A 113 6.79 4.31 3.94
CA ILE A 113 6.87 5.59 3.20
C ILE A 113 5.47 6.08 2.83
N CYS A 114 4.62 5.22 2.27
CA CYS A 114 3.23 5.57 1.97
C CYS A 114 2.46 6.01 3.20
N PHE A 115 2.56 5.24 4.30
CA PHE A 115 1.92 5.58 5.57
C PHE A 115 2.33 6.97 6.05
N ALA A 116 3.64 7.24 6.08
CA ALA A 116 4.17 8.52 6.53
C ALA A 116 3.71 9.68 5.63
N ALA A 117 3.79 9.51 4.30
CA ALA A 117 3.42 10.54 3.35
C ALA A 117 1.91 10.88 3.39
N LEU A 118 1.04 9.87 3.48
CA LEU A 118 -0.41 10.06 3.59
C LEU A 118 -0.81 10.66 4.94
N THR A 119 -0.17 10.24 6.04
CA THR A 119 -0.38 10.84 7.36
C THR A 119 0.06 12.31 7.39
N HIS A 120 1.20 12.62 6.76
CA HIS A 120 1.67 13.99 6.61
C HIS A 120 0.67 14.83 5.80
N HIS A 121 0.18 14.32 4.66
CA HIS A 121 -0.85 15.02 3.87
C HIS A 121 -2.10 15.32 4.71
N PHE A 122 -2.63 14.32 5.42
CA PHE A 122 -3.76 14.49 6.34
C PHE A 122 -3.51 15.61 7.34
N TRP A 123 -2.35 15.63 7.99
CA TRP A 123 -1.99 16.64 8.96
C TRP A 123 -1.95 18.04 8.35
N THR A 124 -1.29 18.19 7.20
CA THR A 124 -1.13 19.51 6.55
C THR A 124 -2.41 20.03 5.90
N ALA A 125 -3.29 19.15 5.43
CA ALA A 125 -4.51 19.53 4.72
C ALA A 125 -5.67 19.93 5.65
N ILE A 126 -5.54 19.67 6.96
CA ILE A 126 -6.53 20.03 7.99
C ILE A 126 -6.13 21.31 8.75
N GLN A 127 -4.89 21.77 8.60
CA GLN A 127 -4.50 23.05 9.22
C GLN A 127 -5.22 24.20 8.50
N PRO A 128 -5.90 25.09 9.26
CA PRO A 128 -6.66 26.22 8.71
C PRO A 128 -5.78 27.29 8.08
#